data_AF-A0A3C0QMS0-F1
#
_entry.id   AF-A0A3C0QMS0-F1
#
_cell.length_a   1.000
_cell.length_b   1.000
_cell.length_c   1.000
_cell.angle_alpha   90.00
_cell.angle_beta   90.00
_cell.angle_gamma   90.00
#
_symmetry.space_group_name_H-M   'P 1'
#
loop_
_entity.id
_entity.type
_entity.pdbx_description
1 polymer ?
#
loop_
_entity_poly.entity_id
_entity_poly.type
_entity_poly.pdbx_seq_one_letter_code
_entity_poly.pdbx_strand_id
1 'polypeptide(L)'
;MKSHKMPVQGYWYFLMNGGMTMQRNILKDTLLLTAIQMLLDGMGLLLNIFMTKHLGTEAIGILTLTSSFFRLLSVIASGNVFLCASRFISEELGKGQRNPKKILMHCMGISLLMCMTVSGIVNLFASQCSSFFLQTDVLTNSVRIMTAILPLLTVTACIKGWFNACCQTGICAISDIIDCVARTICMGIMILTKNQTEPEELCNMTIIGTIAGTASALIFMLCSFRNCHAVATGKASLSLKEYFILALP
;
A
#
# COMPACT_ATOMS: atom_id res chain seq x y z
N MET A 1 -11.73 -29.33 37.93
CA MET A 1 -12.36 -28.10 38.47
C MET A 1 -11.36 -26.94 38.46
N LYS A 2 -11.32 -26.16 37.37
CA LYS A 2 -11.16 -24.69 37.38
C LYS A 2 -11.34 -24.19 35.93
N SER A 3 -12.27 -23.27 35.79
CA SER A 3 -12.81 -22.67 34.58
C SER A 3 -12.29 -21.24 34.46
N HIS A 4 -11.85 -20.85 33.26
CA HIS A 4 -11.86 -19.47 32.70
C HIS A 4 -11.57 -19.59 31.18
N LYS A 5 -12.51 -19.57 30.21
CA LYS A 5 -13.40 -18.49 29.66
C LYS A 5 -12.59 -17.26 29.18
N MET A 6 -12.61 -16.74 27.94
CA MET A 6 -13.49 -16.77 26.72
C MET A 6 -12.68 -16.32 25.46
N PRO A 7 -13.21 -16.23 24.21
CA PRO A 7 -14.47 -16.71 23.67
C PRO A 7 -14.35 -17.65 22.45
N VAL A 8 -15.32 -18.55 22.38
CA VAL A 8 -15.55 -19.58 21.37
C VAL A 8 -16.40 -19.04 20.19
N GLN A 9 -16.62 -17.72 20.10
CA GLN A 9 -17.68 -17.15 19.25
C GLN A 9 -17.26 -16.91 17.78
N GLY A 10 -15.97 -16.77 17.48
CA GLY A 10 -15.48 -16.61 16.09
C GLY A 10 -15.35 -17.93 15.31
N TYR A 11 -15.14 -19.04 16.03
CA TYR A 11 -14.90 -20.35 15.42
C TYR A 11 -16.18 -20.99 14.86
N TRP A 12 -17.34 -20.68 15.45
CA TRP A 12 -18.65 -21.21 15.03
C TRP A 12 -19.32 -20.41 13.89
N TYR A 13 -18.98 -19.12 13.70
CA TYR A 13 -19.43 -18.33 12.55
C TYR A 13 -18.82 -18.81 11.21
N PHE A 14 -17.62 -19.38 11.28
CA PHE A 14 -16.86 -19.87 10.13
C PHE A 14 -17.30 -21.27 9.64
N LEU A 15 -17.97 -22.08 10.49
CA LEU A 15 -18.34 -23.46 10.17
C LEU A 15 -19.86 -23.69 9.92
N MET A 16 -20.78 -22.84 10.43
CA MET A 16 -22.24 -23.05 10.25
C MET A 16 -22.87 -22.36 9.02
N ASN A 17 -22.14 -21.52 8.28
CA ASN A 17 -22.64 -20.84 7.07
C ASN A 17 -22.06 -21.40 5.75
N GLY A 18 -21.43 -22.58 5.80
CA GLY A 18 -20.83 -23.23 4.64
C GLY A 18 -21.86 -23.65 3.59
N GLY A 19 -21.66 -23.21 2.35
CA GLY A 19 -22.34 -23.75 1.16
C GLY A 19 -22.82 -22.68 0.18
N MET A 20 -23.87 -21.92 0.54
CA MET A 20 -24.55 -20.99 -0.40
C MET A 20 -24.42 -19.49 -0.04
N THR A 21 -23.99 -19.13 1.18
CA THR A 21 -23.86 -17.73 1.63
C THR A 21 -22.46 -17.14 1.46
N MET A 22 -21.42 -17.98 1.33
CA MET A 22 -20.04 -17.56 1.05
C MET A 22 -19.93 -16.81 -0.28
N GLN A 23 -20.52 -17.33 -1.36
CA GLN A 23 -20.49 -16.65 -2.67
C GLN A 23 -21.20 -15.30 -2.62
N ARG A 24 -22.31 -15.20 -1.88
CA ARG A 24 -23.07 -13.95 -1.75
C ARG A 24 -22.31 -12.89 -0.96
N ASN A 25 -21.53 -13.27 0.05
CA ASN A 25 -20.66 -12.33 0.77
C ASN A 25 -19.42 -11.97 -0.04
N ILE A 26 -18.76 -12.93 -0.71
CA ILE A 26 -17.61 -12.64 -1.59
C ILE A 26 -18.02 -11.73 -2.75
N LEU A 27 -19.19 -11.97 -3.36
CA LEU A 27 -19.73 -11.11 -4.43
C LEU A 27 -20.01 -9.70 -3.90
N LYS A 28 -20.61 -9.57 -2.71
CA LYS A 28 -20.85 -8.28 -2.06
C LYS A 28 -19.56 -7.56 -1.71
N ASP A 29 -18.56 -8.26 -1.17
CA ASP A 29 -17.28 -7.69 -0.78
C ASP A 29 -16.50 -7.26 -2.03
N THR A 30 -16.54 -8.06 -3.10
CA THR A 30 -15.94 -7.72 -4.40
C THR A 30 -16.64 -6.51 -5.03
N LEU A 31 -17.98 -6.48 -5.01
CA LEU A 31 -18.76 -5.33 -5.48
C LEU A 31 -18.47 -4.08 -4.67
N LEU A 32 -18.34 -4.20 -3.34
CA LEU A 32 -17.99 -3.09 -2.45
C LEU A 32 -16.58 -2.59 -2.73
N LEU A 33 -15.59 -3.47 -2.83
CA LEU A 33 -14.21 -3.13 -3.20
C LEU A 33 -14.15 -2.42 -4.56
N THR A 34 -14.91 -2.93 -5.54
CA THR A 34 -15.00 -2.31 -6.87
C THR A 34 -15.64 -0.94 -6.80
N ALA A 35 -16.72 -0.78 -6.03
CA ALA A 35 -17.40 0.50 -5.84
C ALA A 35 -16.48 1.52 -5.14
N ILE A 36 -15.73 1.09 -4.12
CA ILE A 36 -14.75 1.93 -3.44
C ILE A 36 -13.64 2.35 -4.40
N GLN A 37 -13.08 1.41 -5.18
CA GLN A 37 -12.06 1.73 -6.18
C GLN A 37 -12.58 2.74 -7.21
N MET A 38 -13.82 2.56 -7.68
CA MET A 38 -14.47 3.48 -8.61
C MET A 38 -14.65 4.88 -8.00
N LEU A 39 -15.00 4.97 -6.71
CA LEU A 39 -15.08 6.25 -6.00
C LEU A 39 -13.71 6.91 -5.85
N LEU A 40 -12.67 6.15 -5.52
CA LEU A 40 -11.29 6.65 -5.41
C LEU A 40 -10.77 7.18 -6.76
N ASP A 41 -11.04 6.46 -7.85
CA ASP A 41 -10.70 6.90 -9.21
C ASP A 41 -11.48 8.16 -9.59
N GLY A 42 -12.77 8.24 -9.21
CA GLY A 42 -13.59 9.44 -9.35
C GLY A 42 -13.04 10.65 -8.58
N MET A 43 -12.56 10.45 -7.35
CA MET A 43 -11.89 11.50 -6.57
C MET A 43 -10.60 11.96 -7.24
N GLY A 44 -9.81 11.02 -7.78
CA GLY A 44 -8.61 11.35 -8.57
C GLY A 44 -8.93 12.19 -9.80
N LEU A 45 -10.03 11.89 -10.49
CA LEU A 45 -10.50 12.69 -11.63
C LEU A 45 -10.92 14.10 -11.20
N LEU A 46 -11.67 14.24 -10.11
CA LEU A 46 -12.07 15.55 -9.58
C LEU A 46 -10.86 16.40 -9.20
N LEU A 47 -9.85 15.79 -8.55
CA LEU A 47 -8.59 16.45 -8.27
C LEU A 47 -7.89 16.88 -9.56
N ASN A 48 -7.80 16.01 -10.58
CA ASN A 48 -7.21 16.38 -11.87
C ASN A 48 -7.92 17.57 -12.54
N ILE A 49 -9.26 17.62 -12.48
CA ILE A 49 -10.03 18.77 -13.01
C ILE A 49 -9.71 20.04 -12.24
N PHE A 50 -9.70 19.99 -10.91
CA PHE A 50 -9.33 21.11 -10.05
C PHE A 50 -7.92 21.62 -10.38
N MET A 51 -6.97 20.70 -10.46
CA MET A 51 -5.58 20.98 -10.76
C MET A 51 -5.38 21.60 -12.15
N THR A 52 -6.06 21.05 -13.17
CA THR A 52 -6.01 21.59 -14.53
C THR A 52 -6.51 23.03 -14.60
N LYS A 53 -7.54 23.38 -13.80
CA LYS A 53 -8.06 24.75 -13.73
C LYS A 53 -7.10 25.74 -13.08
N HIS A 54 -6.33 25.30 -12.08
CA HIS A 54 -5.42 26.18 -11.33
C HIS A 54 -4.02 26.27 -11.94
N LEU A 55 -3.51 25.19 -12.54
CA LEU A 55 -2.11 25.07 -12.97
C LEU A 55 -1.97 24.95 -14.49
N GLY A 56 -3.07 24.77 -15.22
CA GLY A 56 -3.05 24.54 -16.67
C GLY A 56 -2.75 23.10 -17.05
N THR A 57 -2.93 22.80 -18.34
CA THR A 57 -2.75 21.45 -18.92
C THR A 57 -1.30 21.00 -18.98
N GLU A 58 -0.35 21.91 -19.18
CA GLU A 58 1.08 21.59 -19.26
C GLU A 58 1.60 21.01 -17.93
N ALA A 59 1.29 21.67 -16.81
CA ALA A 59 1.65 21.23 -15.46
C ALA A 59 1.07 19.83 -15.14
N ILE A 60 -0.15 19.55 -15.58
CA ILE A 60 -0.80 18.25 -15.38
C ILE A 60 -0.15 17.15 -16.21
N GLY A 61 0.33 17.47 -17.41
CA GLY A 61 1.11 16.55 -18.23
C GLY A 61 2.36 16.07 -17.47
N ILE A 62 3.11 17.00 -16.90
CA ILE A 62 4.31 16.70 -16.10
C ILE A 62 3.93 15.88 -14.86
N LEU A 63 2.89 16.26 -14.12
CA LEU A 63 2.44 15.53 -12.93
C LEU A 63 2.01 14.09 -13.23
N THR A 64 1.30 13.87 -14.34
CA THR A 64 0.81 12.55 -14.75
C THR A 64 1.96 11.65 -15.19
N LEU A 65 2.91 12.19 -15.97
CA LEU A 65 4.12 11.49 -16.37
C LEU A 65 4.94 11.07 -15.14
N THR A 66 5.15 12.02 -14.24
CA THR A 66 5.93 11.85 -13.01
C THR A 66 5.28 10.83 -12.07
N SER A 67 3.96 10.87 -11.91
CA SER A 67 3.20 9.89 -11.12
C SER A 67 3.24 8.49 -11.74
N SER A 68 3.22 8.39 -13.07
CA SER A 68 3.31 7.11 -13.78
C SER A 68 4.70 6.48 -13.62
N PHE A 69 5.75 7.28 -13.76
CA PHE A 69 7.12 6.86 -13.48
C PHE A 69 7.28 6.41 -12.02
N PHE A 70 6.73 7.16 -11.06
CA PHE A 70 6.76 6.77 -9.66
C PHE A 70 6.05 5.44 -9.39
N ARG A 71 4.89 5.20 -10.02
CA ARG A 71 4.17 3.93 -9.91
C ARG A 71 4.99 2.77 -10.47
N LEU A 72 5.65 2.98 -11.62
CA LEU A 72 6.57 1.99 -12.20
C LEU A 72 7.71 1.65 -11.24
N LEU A 73 8.37 2.66 -10.68
CA LEU A 73 9.43 2.48 -9.69
C LEU A 73 8.95 1.70 -8.47
N SER A 74 7.76 2.01 -7.95
CA SER A 74 7.17 1.32 -6.80
C SER A 74 6.96 -0.16 -7.07
N VAL A 75 6.45 -0.52 -8.26
CA VAL A 75 6.27 -1.92 -8.66
C VAL A 75 7.61 -2.64 -8.82
N ILE A 76 8.63 -2.00 -9.40
CA ILE A 76 9.96 -2.61 -9.53
C ILE A 76 10.62 -2.80 -8.16
N ALA A 77 10.50 -1.82 -7.27
CA ALA A 77 11.14 -1.83 -5.95
C ALA A 77 10.52 -2.83 -4.97
N SER A 78 9.20 -2.94 -4.98
CA SER A 78 8.45 -3.76 -4.02
C SER A 78 7.90 -5.05 -4.62
N GLY A 79 7.88 -5.19 -5.95
CA GLY A 79 7.14 -6.25 -6.63
C GLY A 79 5.65 -6.17 -6.30
N ASN A 80 4.96 -7.32 -6.37
CA ASN A 80 3.58 -7.44 -5.88
C ASN A 80 3.56 -7.91 -4.42
N VAL A 81 4.28 -7.20 -3.53
CA VAL A 81 4.43 -7.59 -2.12
C VAL A 81 3.10 -7.78 -1.41
N PHE A 82 2.07 -7.01 -1.77
CA PHE A 82 0.72 -7.17 -1.25
C PHE A 82 0.16 -8.58 -1.51
N LEU A 83 0.25 -9.07 -2.75
CA LEU A 83 -0.25 -10.38 -3.14
C LEU A 83 0.60 -11.50 -2.54
N CYS A 84 1.93 -11.35 -2.56
CA CYS A 84 2.85 -12.32 -1.95
C CYS A 84 2.60 -12.46 -0.45
N ALA A 85 2.55 -11.34 0.28
CA ALA A 85 2.27 -11.33 1.72
C ALA A 85 0.89 -11.92 2.00
N SER A 86 -0.14 -11.53 1.23
CA SER A 86 -1.49 -12.07 1.40
C SER A 86 -1.51 -13.60 1.24
N ARG A 87 -0.89 -14.12 0.18
CA ARG A 87 -0.85 -15.56 -0.08
C ARG A 87 -0.11 -16.32 1.02
N PHE A 88 1.09 -15.90 1.38
CA PHE A 88 1.90 -16.61 2.39
C PHE A 88 1.27 -16.57 3.79
N ILE A 89 0.64 -15.45 4.16
CA ILE A 89 -0.06 -15.33 5.44
C ILE A 89 -1.31 -16.23 5.45
N SER A 90 -2.08 -16.27 4.36
CA SER A 90 -3.25 -17.17 4.24
C SER A 90 -2.86 -18.65 4.28
N GLU A 91 -1.77 -19.04 3.60
CA GLU A 91 -1.25 -20.41 3.66
C GLU A 91 -0.85 -20.83 5.07
N GLU A 92 -0.28 -19.91 5.86
CA GLU A 92 0.09 -20.19 7.26
C GLU A 92 -1.12 -20.22 8.20
N LEU A 93 -2.10 -19.35 7.97
CA LEU A 93 -3.37 -19.35 8.70
C LEU A 93 -4.12 -20.69 8.51
N GLY A 94 -4.05 -21.29 7.31
CA GLY A 94 -4.68 -22.56 7.00
C GLY A 94 -4.03 -23.80 7.65
N LYS A 95 -2.75 -23.73 8.05
CA LYS A 95 -1.99 -24.88 8.57
C LYS A 95 -2.18 -25.15 10.06
N GLY A 96 -2.74 -24.20 10.83
CA GLY A 96 -2.99 -24.32 12.28
C GLY A 96 -1.71 -24.39 13.14
N GLN A 97 -1.74 -23.77 14.33
CA GLN A 97 -0.63 -23.74 15.31
C GLN A 97 0.71 -23.15 14.85
N ARG A 98 0.68 -22.07 14.06
CA ARG A 98 1.89 -21.37 13.64
C ARG A 98 1.77 -19.87 13.79
N ASN A 99 2.90 -19.16 13.66
CA ASN A 99 2.98 -17.73 13.93
C ASN A 99 2.95 -16.92 12.62
N PRO A 100 1.76 -16.54 12.11
CA PRO A 100 1.65 -15.74 10.89
C PRO A 100 2.35 -14.39 11.02
N LYS A 101 2.44 -13.81 12.24
CA LYS A 101 3.14 -12.53 12.46
C LYS A 101 4.61 -12.63 12.09
N LYS A 102 5.24 -13.79 12.33
CA LYS A 102 6.64 -14.02 11.96
C LYS A 102 6.81 -14.07 10.44
N ILE A 103 5.85 -14.63 9.70
CA ILE A 103 5.86 -14.58 8.23
C ILE A 103 5.73 -13.14 7.74
N LEU A 104 4.81 -12.35 8.29
CA LEU A 104 4.68 -10.93 7.95
C LEU A 104 6.01 -10.18 8.14
N MET A 105 6.73 -10.44 9.25
CA MET A 105 8.04 -9.84 9.50
C MET A 105 9.09 -10.27 8.46
N HIS A 106 9.09 -11.53 8.02
CA HIS A 106 9.97 -11.98 6.94
C HIS A 106 9.61 -11.34 5.59
N CYS A 107 8.32 -11.28 5.24
CA CYS A 107 7.83 -10.59 4.05
C CYS A 107 8.35 -9.15 4.03
N MET A 108 8.08 -8.43 5.12
CA MET A 108 8.46 -7.02 5.27
C MET A 108 9.98 -6.83 5.20
N GLY A 109 10.76 -7.71 5.85
CA GLY A 109 12.22 -7.64 5.82
C GLY A 109 12.80 -7.83 4.41
N ILE A 110 12.34 -8.85 3.67
CA ILE A 110 12.82 -9.13 2.31
C ILE A 110 12.37 -8.05 1.33
N SER A 111 11.12 -7.61 1.41
CA SER A 111 10.62 -6.54 0.54
C SER A 111 11.32 -5.21 0.80
N LEU A 112 11.68 -4.91 2.05
CA LEU A 112 12.41 -3.69 2.39
C LEU A 112 13.84 -3.75 1.85
N LEU A 113 14.51 -4.91 1.92
CA LEU A 113 15.84 -5.09 1.33
C LEU A 113 15.83 -4.91 -0.18
N MET A 114 14.85 -5.51 -0.88
CA MET A 114 14.67 -5.32 -2.32
C MET A 114 14.40 -3.84 -2.64
N CYS A 115 13.49 -3.21 -1.90
CA CYS A 115 13.17 -1.79 -2.06
C CYS A 115 14.40 -0.90 -1.86
N MET A 116 15.21 -1.13 -0.82
CA MET A 116 16.42 -0.36 -0.56
C MET A 116 17.46 -0.53 -1.66
N THR A 117 17.57 -1.74 -2.22
CA THR A 117 18.48 -2.02 -3.35
C THR A 117 18.06 -1.24 -4.60
N VAL A 118 16.78 -1.30 -4.95
CA VAL A 118 16.24 -0.57 -6.10
C VAL A 118 16.31 0.94 -5.90
N SER A 119 15.93 1.45 -4.71
CA SER A 119 16.08 2.87 -4.37
C SER A 119 17.54 3.33 -4.47
N GLY A 120 18.49 2.51 -4.03
CA GLY A 120 19.92 2.80 -4.17
C GLY A 120 20.36 2.92 -5.63
N ILE A 121 19.98 1.97 -6.47
CA ILE A 121 20.29 1.98 -7.92
C ILE A 121 19.69 3.22 -8.58
N VAL A 122 18.40 3.50 -8.35
CA VAL A 122 17.71 4.64 -8.97
C VAL A 122 18.30 5.96 -8.50
N ASN A 123 18.74 6.07 -7.24
CA ASN A 123 19.39 7.28 -6.72
C ASN A 123 20.77 7.52 -7.37
N LEU A 124 21.53 6.45 -7.66
CA LEU A 124 22.80 6.54 -8.39
C LEU A 124 22.61 6.99 -9.85
N PHE A 125 21.55 6.51 -10.49
CA PHE A 125 21.21 6.85 -11.88
C PHE A 125 20.13 7.94 -12.00
N ALA A 126 19.92 8.74 -10.95
CA ALA A 126 18.77 9.65 -10.88
C ALA A 126 18.75 10.67 -12.01
N SER A 127 19.92 11.21 -12.41
CA SER A 127 20.00 12.18 -13.51
C SER A 127 19.69 11.53 -14.85
N GLN A 128 20.21 10.33 -15.11
CA GLN A 128 19.92 9.57 -16.33
C GLN A 128 18.44 9.16 -16.39
N CYS A 129 17.86 8.74 -15.27
CA CYS A 129 16.45 8.41 -15.19
C CYS A 129 15.57 9.64 -15.45
N SER A 130 15.90 10.80 -14.87
CA SER A 130 15.14 12.04 -15.08
C SER A 130 15.22 12.49 -16.54
N SER A 131 16.42 12.49 -17.13
CA SER A 131 16.63 12.91 -18.51
C SER A 131 15.94 11.97 -19.51
N PHE A 132 15.98 10.65 -19.28
CA PHE A 132 15.39 9.68 -20.19
C PHE A 132 13.87 9.55 -20.07
N PHE A 133 13.32 9.48 -18.85
CA PHE A 133 11.89 9.26 -18.62
C PHE A 133 11.08 10.55 -18.50
N LEU A 134 11.62 11.55 -17.82
CA LEU A 134 10.92 12.83 -17.56
C LEU A 134 11.32 13.91 -18.58
N GLN A 135 12.26 13.60 -19.49
CA GLN A 135 12.77 14.50 -20.53
C GLN A 135 13.25 15.85 -20.01
N THR A 136 13.59 15.92 -18.72
CA THR A 136 13.89 17.16 -18.00
C THR A 136 14.87 16.87 -16.86
N ASP A 137 15.99 17.58 -16.82
CA ASP A 137 17.02 17.40 -15.78
C ASP A 137 16.63 18.04 -14.43
N VAL A 138 15.72 19.02 -14.46
CA VAL A 138 15.22 19.76 -13.28
C VAL A 138 14.52 18.83 -12.26
N LEU A 139 13.96 17.70 -12.69
CA LEU A 139 13.27 16.75 -11.80
C LEU A 139 14.20 15.75 -11.10
N THR A 140 15.52 15.85 -11.29
CA THR A 140 16.49 14.92 -10.68
C THR A 140 16.32 14.83 -9.17
N ASN A 141 16.14 15.96 -8.48
CA ASN A 141 15.93 15.97 -7.02
C ASN A 141 14.62 15.30 -6.62
N SER A 142 13.55 15.55 -7.37
CA SER A 142 12.25 14.94 -7.09
C SER A 142 12.30 13.41 -7.23
N VAL A 143 13.04 12.88 -8.22
CA VAL A 143 13.27 11.43 -8.37
C VAL A 143 13.96 10.86 -7.12
N ARG A 144 14.93 11.57 -6.53
CA ARG A 144 15.57 11.12 -5.29
C ARG A 144 14.58 11.07 -4.13
N ILE A 145 13.75 12.10 -3.96
CA ILE A 145 12.74 12.14 -2.90
C ILE A 145 11.68 11.03 -3.10
N MET A 146 11.31 10.72 -4.35
CA MET A 146 10.45 9.57 -4.67
C MET A 146 11.03 8.25 -4.19
N THR A 147 12.31 8.00 -4.42
CA THR A 147 12.93 6.73 -3.97
C THR A 147 12.97 6.61 -2.44
N ALA A 148 12.96 7.73 -1.72
CA ALA A 148 12.98 7.76 -0.26
C ALA A 148 11.62 7.41 0.37
N ILE A 149 10.50 7.61 -0.32
CA ILE A 149 9.15 7.23 0.16
C ILE A 149 8.83 5.75 -0.11
N LEU A 150 9.48 5.09 -1.09
CA LEU A 150 9.21 3.70 -1.46
C LEU A 150 9.22 2.69 -0.29
N PRO A 151 10.13 2.79 0.70
CA PRO A 151 10.11 1.92 1.87
C PRO A 151 8.80 2.02 2.65
N LEU A 152 8.27 3.23 2.84
CA LEU A 152 7.01 3.47 3.55
C LEU A 152 5.82 2.82 2.83
N LEU A 153 5.78 2.94 1.50
CA LEU A 153 4.75 2.31 0.66
C LEU A 153 4.83 0.78 0.74
N THR A 154 6.04 0.24 0.71
CA THR A 154 6.30 -1.21 0.79
C THR A 154 5.79 -1.79 2.11
N VAL A 155 6.08 -1.13 3.23
CA VAL A 155 5.58 -1.54 4.56
C VAL A 155 4.06 -1.50 4.62
N THR A 156 3.46 -0.42 4.10
CA THR A 156 2.01 -0.24 4.03
C THR A 156 1.37 -1.38 3.23
N ALA A 157 1.94 -1.74 2.08
CA ALA A 157 1.46 -2.85 1.24
C ALA A 157 1.59 -4.22 1.93
N CYS A 158 2.65 -4.47 2.70
CA CYS A 158 2.80 -5.71 3.49
C CYS A 158 1.68 -5.87 4.52
N ILE A 159 1.37 -4.80 5.25
CA ILE A 159 0.32 -4.79 6.29
C ILE A 159 -1.06 -4.93 5.64
N LYS A 160 -1.30 -4.29 4.49
CA LYS A 160 -2.52 -4.52 3.69
C LYS A 160 -2.64 -6.00 3.30
N GLY A 161 -1.54 -6.63 2.91
CA GLY A 161 -1.49 -8.07 2.59
C GLY A 161 -1.94 -8.94 3.77
N TRP A 162 -1.57 -8.59 5.00
CA TRP A 162 -2.07 -9.26 6.21
C TRP A 162 -3.58 -9.15 6.37
N PHE A 163 -4.13 -7.94 6.27
CA PHE A 163 -5.56 -7.73 6.44
C PHE A 163 -6.36 -8.42 5.32
N ASN A 164 -5.83 -8.40 4.09
CA ASN A 164 -6.39 -9.14 2.97
C ASN A 164 -6.38 -10.65 3.23
N ALA A 165 -5.27 -11.21 3.75
CA ALA A 165 -5.17 -12.62 4.10
C ALA A 165 -6.16 -13.07 5.19
N CYS A 166 -6.51 -12.16 6.10
CA CYS A 166 -7.49 -12.39 7.16
C CYS A 166 -8.95 -12.15 6.72
N CYS A 167 -9.20 -11.93 5.42
CA CYS A 167 -10.50 -11.54 4.86
C CYS A 167 -11.07 -10.26 5.50
N GLN A 168 -10.21 -9.35 5.96
CA GLN A 168 -10.58 -8.04 6.52
C GLN A 168 -10.39 -6.93 5.48
N THR A 169 -10.94 -7.14 4.28
CA THR A 169 -10.81 -6.22 3.14
C THR A 169 -11.39 -4.83 3.40
N GLY A 170 -12.39 -4.72 4.29
CA GLY A 170 -12.93 -3.43 4.73
C GLY A 170 -11.90 -2.51 5.38
N ILE A 171 -10.92 -3.05 6.12
CA ILE A 171 -9.84 -2.24 6.72
C ILE A 171 -8.89 -1.73 5.63
N CYS A 172 -8.61 -2.55 4.62
CA CYS A 172 -7.81 -2.13 3.46
C CYS A 172 -8.52 -1.00 2.71
N ALA A 173 -9.82 -1.14 2.47
CA ALA A 173 -10.61 -0.16 1.76
C ALA A 173 -10.72 1.19 2.50
N ILE A 174 -10.92 1.15 3.83
CA ILE A 174 -10.88 2.37 4.66
C ILE A 174 -9.49 3.01 4.62
N SER A 175 -8.43 2.19 4.66
CA SER A 175 -7.06 2.69 4.52
C SER A 175 -6.79 3.37 3.18
N ASP A 176 -7.36 2.87 2.08
CA ASP A 176 -7.23 3.49 0.75
C ASP A 176 -8.00 4.81 0.66
N ILE A 177 -9.18 4.88 1.30
CA ILE A 177 -9.94 6.13 1.43
C ILE A 177 -9.17 7.16 2.23
N ILE A 178 -8.61 6.78 3.38
CA ILE A 178 -7.80 7.68 4.22
C ILE A 178 -6.59 8.20 3.44
N ASP A 179 -5.85 7.32 2.75
CA ASP A 179 -4.70 7.72 1.92
C ASP A 179 -5.13 8.74 0.86
N CYS A 180 -6.18 8.43 0.09
CA CYS A 180 -6.68 9.28 -0.99
C CYS A 180 -7.16 10.64 -0.48
N VAL A 181 -7.95 10.67 0.59
CA VAL A 181 -8.48 11.91 1.19
C VAL A 181 -7.35 12.77 1.73
N ALA A 182 -6.45 12.21 2.55
CA ALA A 182 -5.35 12.95 3.15
C ALA A 182 -4.37 13.46 2.08
N ARG A 183 -4.05 12.65 1.07
CA ARG A 183 -3.23 13.06 -0.08
C ARG A 183 -3.85 14.23 -0.83
N THR A 184 -5.15 14.12 -1.16
CA THR A 184 -5.88 15.13 -1.93
C THR A 184 -5.99 16.45 -1.16
N ILE A 185 -6.30 16.39 0.14
CA ILE A 185 -6.39 17.58 0.99
C ILE A 185 -5.02 18.26 1.13
N CYS A 186 -3.97 17.48 1.43
CA CYS A 186 -2.62 18.02 1.60
C CYS A 186 -2.14 18.71 0.32
N MET A 187 -2.32 18.05 -0.83
CA MET A 187 -1.94 18.58 -2.13
C MET A 187 -2.76 19.82 -2.52
N GLY A 188 -4.08 19.80 -2.29
CA GLY A 188 -4.95 20.96 -2.56
C GLY A 188 -4.57 22.20 -1.75
N ILE A 189 -4.28 22.04 -0.45
CA ILE A 189 -3.86 23.15 0.42
C ILE A 189 -2.52 23.74 -0.05
N MET A 190 -1.54 22.89 -0.39
CA MET A 190 -0.22 23.36 -0.86
C MET A 190 -0.30 24.18 -2.14
N ILE A 191 -1.25 23.86 -3.01
CA ILE A 191 -1.42 24.54 -4.29
C ILE A 191 -2.14 25.86 -4.12
N LEU A 192 -3.17 25.89 -3.26
CA LEU A 192 -3.88 27.14 -2.94
C LEU A 192 -3.00 28.17 -2.21
N THR A 193 -1.89 27.73 -1.59
CA THR A 193 -0.97 28.61 -0.85
C THR A 193 0.19 29.14 -1.70
N LYS A 194 0.41 28.63 -2.92
CA LYS A 194 1.47 29.11 -3.82
C LYS A 194 0.89 29.74 -5.09
N ASN A 195 1.37 30.94 -5.43
CA ASN A 195 0.90 31.71 -6.60
C ASN A 195 1.58 31.33 -7.92
N GLN A 196 2.81 30.81 -7.89
CA GLN A 196 3.54 30.30 -9.05
C GLN A 196 4.21 28.99 -8.64
N THR A 197 4.10 27.96 -9.47
CA THR A 197 4.61 26.62 -9.13
C THR A 197 5.46 26.11 -10.27
N GLU A 198 6.76 26.02 -10.01
CA GLU A 198 7.71 25.36 -10.89
C GLU A 198 7.43 23.83 -10.94
N PRO A 199 7.80 23.13 -12.03
CA PRO A 199 7.52 21.70 -12.18
C PRO A 199 8.18 20.84 -11.09
N GLU A 200 9.36 21.22 -10.60
CA GLU A 200 10.01 20.55 -9.47
C GLU A 200 9.20 20.69 -8.18
N GLU A 201 8.62 21.88 -7.93
CA GLU A 201 7.80 22.12 -6.76
C GLU A 201 6.48 21.35 -6.80
N LEU A 202 5.85 21.27 -7.98
CA LEU A 202 4.64 20.46 -8.20
C LEU A 202 4.88 18.99 -7.90
N CYS A 203 6.03 18.47 -8.35
CA CYS A 203 6.42 17.11 -8.03
C CYS A 203 6.64 16.92 -6.52
N ASN A 204 7.33 17.85 -5.88
CA ASN A 204 7.59 17.78 -4.44
C ASN A 204 6.28 17.83 -3.63
N MET A 205 5.32 18.67 -4.00
CA MET A 205 3.98 18.71 -3.39
C MET A 205 3.25 17.38 -3.53
N THR A 206 3.32 16.75 -4.71
CA THR A 206 2.70 15.44 -4.96
C THR A 206 3.32 14.35 -4.08
N ILE A 207 4.64 14.38 -3.91
CA ILE A 207 5.35 13.42 -3.05
C ILE A 207 4.97 13.67 -1.59
N ILE A 208 5.00 14.91 -1.09
CA ILE A 208 4.64 15.21 0.30
C ILE A 208 3.18 14.82 0.58
N GLY A 209 2.26 15.11 -0.34
CA GLY A 209 0.87 14.65 -0.25
C GLY A 209 0.78 13.13 -0.16
N THR A 210 1.59 12.41 -0.94
CA THR A 210 1.65 10.94 -0.89
C THR A 210 2.22 10.45 0.46
N ILE A 211 3.26 11.10 1.00
CA ILE A 211 3.80 10.78 2.33
C ILE A 211 2.72 10.97 3.39
N ALA A 212 2.01 12.09 3.37
CA ALA A 212 0.94 12.39 4.32
C ALA A 212 -0.20 11.38 4.24
N GLY A 213 -0.65 11.06 3.02
CA GLY A 213 -1.66 10.03 2.75
C GLY A 213 -1.24 8.68 3.30
N THR A 214 -0.08 8.18 2.86
CA THR A 214 0.39 6.85 3.22
C THR A 214 0.72 6.75 4.72
N ALA A 215 1.29 7.79 5.33
CA ALA A 215 1.55 7.82 6.76
C ALA A 215 0.25 7.75 7.57
N SER A 216 -0.77 8.53 7.18
CA SER A 216 -2.08 8.51 7.86
C SER A 216 -2.78 7.15 7.76
N ALA A 217 -2.74 6.54 6.57
CA ALA A 217 -3.25 5.20 6.30
C ALA A 217 -2.48 4.12 7.09
N LEU A 218 -1.16 4.22 7.13
CA LEU A 218 -0.31 3.30 7.88
C LEU A 218 -0.59 3.39 9.39
N ILE A 219 -0.72 4.60 9.94
CA ILE A 219 -1.07 4.81 11.35
C ILE A 219 -2.42 4.16 11.66
N PHE A 220 -3.44 4.38 10.83
CA PHE A 220 -4.75 3.74 10.97
C PHE A 220 -4.65 2.20 10.97
N MET A 221 -3.88 1.64 10.03
CA MET A 221 -3.69 0.19 9.95
C MET A 221 -2.91 -0.37 11.14
N LEU A 222 -1.89 0.34 11.64
CA LEU A 222 -1.15 -0.06 12.84
C LEU A 222 -2.04 -0.03 14.09
N CYS A 223 -2.92 0.97 14.23
CA CYS A 223 -3.91 1.03 15.30
C CYS A 223 -4.90 -0.15 15.21
N SER A 224 -5.42 -0.42 14.01
CA SER A 224 -6.30 -1.57 13.75
C SER A 224 -5.59 -2.91 14.01
N PHE A 225 -4.31 -3.00 13.69
CA PHE A 225 -3.49 -4.20 13.90
C PHE A 225 -3.28 -4.50 15.39
N ARG A 226 -3.10 -3.47 16.23
CA ARG A 226 -2.99 -3.63 17.69
C ARG A 226 -4.28 -4.16 18.32
N ASN A 227 -5.43 -3.76 17.79
CA ASN A 227 -6.73 -4.23 18.26
C ASN A 227 -7.09 -5.63 17.74
N CYS A 228 -6.35 -6.13 16.74
CA CYS A 228 -6.58 -7.44 16.15
C CYS A 228 -5.85 -8.53 16.96
N HIS A 229 -6.59 -9.22 17.83
CA HIS A 229 -6.09 -10.40 18.57
C HIS A 229 -5.93 -11.62 17.64
N ALA A 230 -4.85 -11.65 16.86
CA ALA A 230 -4.43 -12.90 16.21
C ALA A 230 -3.77 -13.81 17.26
N VAL A 231 -4.43 -14.94 17.58
CA VAL A 231 -3.95 -15.97 18.50
C VAL A 231 -2.62 -16.51 17.98
N ALA A 232 -1.52 -16.19 18.68
CA ALA A 232 -0.19 -16.69 18.36
C ALA A 232 0.10 -17.92 19.22
N THR A 233 0.00 -19.11 18.64
CA THR A 233 0.37 -20.37 19.29
C THR A 233 1.29 -21.18 18.37
N GLY A 234 2.61 -20.93 18.42
CA GLY A 234 3.60 -21.83 17.81
C GLY A 234 4.78 -21.19 17.08
N LYS A 235 5.69 -22.04 16.57
CA LYS A 235 6.83 -21.67 15.71
C LYS A 235 6.34 -21.46 14.25
N ALA A 236 7.00 -20.58 13.49
CA ALA A 236 6.67 -20.40 12.06
C ALA A 236 7.02 -21.66 11.24
N SER A 237 6.19 -21.98 10.25
CA SER A 237 6.39 -23.12 9.33
C SER A 237 7.65 -23.01 8.52
N LEU A 238 7.92 -21.80 8.03
CA LEU A 238 8.79 -21.57 6.88
C LEU A 238 10.07 -20.92 7.36
N SER A 239 11.19 -21.50 6.94
CA SER A 239 12.50 -20.87 7.08
C SER A 239 12.63 -19.70 6.10
N LEU A 240 13.44 -18.70 6.46
CA LEU A 240 13.73 -17.54 5.60
C LEU A 240 14.22 -17.95 4.20
N LYS A 241 14.97 -19.06 4.10
CA LYS A 241 15.46 -19.59 2.83
C LYS A 241 14.35 -20.16 1.95
N GLU A 242 13.40 -20.89 2.53
CA GLU A 242 12.26 -21.44 1.79
C GLU A 242 11.33 -20.34 1.31
N TYR A 243 11.16 -19.29 2.10
CA TYR A 243 10.40 -18.11 1.70
C TYR A 243 11.04 -17.41 0.49
N PHE A 244 12.36 -17.20 0.51
CA PHE A 244 13.06 -16.56 -0.60
C PHE A 244 12.94 -17.37 -1.90
N ILE A 245 13.01 -18.71 -1.81
CA ILE A 245 12.85 -19.61 -2.96
C ILE A 245 11.41 -19.59 -3.50
N LEU A 246 10.39 -19.51 -2.63
CA LEU A 246 8.99 -19.45 -3.07
C LEU A 246 8.54 -18.07 -3.58
N ALA A 247 9.24 -17.00 -3.20
CA ALA A 247 8.91 -15.64 -3.61
C ALA A 247 9.46 -15.29 -5.01
N LEU A 248 10.44 -16.04 -5.50
CA LEU A 248 10.94 -15.95 -6.87
C LEU A 248 10.02 -16.80 -7.79
N PRO A 249 9.56 -16.25 -8.92
CA PRO A 249 8.74 -16.99 -9.88
C PRO A 249 9.49 -18.14 -10.55
#